data_AF-A0A1G8S5Y4-F1
#
_entry.id   AF-A0A1G8S5Y4-F1
#
_cell.length_a   1.000
_cell.length_b   1.000
_cell.length_c   1.000
_cell.angle_alpha   90.00
_cell.angle_beta   90.00
_cell.angle_gamma   90.00
#
_symmetry.space_group_name_H-M   'P 1'
#
loop_
_entity.id
_entity.type
_entity.pdbx_description
1 polymer ?
#
loop_
_entity_poly.entity_id
_entity_poly.type
_entity_poly.pdbx_seq_one_letter_code
_entity_poly.pdbx_strand_id
1 'polypeptide(L)'
;MNRRHLLALPLALLAPRAVAQDGPILLRDLYNKDLSFSDAALSAEGGRLAVEGFMAPPLKADSVFFVLTKRPMAVCPFCEPGMPWPDDILAVYAKRIVDVVPFNVPIVVEGVLELGDEVDPELGFYSKVRLTDATFRRI
;
A
#
# COMPACT_ATOMS: atom_id res chain seq x y z
N MET A 1 63.49 -10.45 8.21
CA MET A 1 62.26 -11.20 8.51
C MET A 1 61.06 -10.34 8.11
N ASN A 2 60.49 -10.61 6.92
CA ASN A 2 59.39 -9.87 6.32
C ASN A 2 58.07 -10.18 7.02
N ARG A 3 57.34 -9.14 7.46
CA ARG A 3 55.91 -9.24 7.75
C ARG A 3 55.16 -8.31 6.80
N ARG A 4 54.54 -8.93 5.78
CA ARG A 4 53.66 -8.30 4.80
C ARG A 4 52.35 -7.93 5.50
N HIS A 5 52.05 -6.64 5.60
CA HIS A 5 50.75 -6.15 6.04
C HIS A 5 49.84 -6.03 4.82
N LEU A 6 48.84 -6.89 4.72
CA LEU A 6 47.77 -6.80 3.72
C LEU A 6 46.73 -5.79 4.23
N LEU A 7 46.65 -4.64 3.57
CA LEU A 7 45.56 -3.67 3.74
C LEU A 7 44.28 -4.23 3.11
N ALA A 8 43.27 -4.50 3.92
CA ALA A 8 41.92 -4.78 3.45
C ALA A 8 41.13 -3.47 3.38
N LEU A 9 40.74 -3.07 2.16
CA LEU A 9 39.94 -1.88 1.88
C LEU A 9 38.45 -2.21 2.09
N PRO A 10 37.69 -1.51 2.94
CA PRO A 10 36.27 -1.77 3.09
C PRO A 10 35.51 -1.15 1.91
N LEU A 11 34.87 -2.00 1.10
CA LEU A 11 33.95 -1.59 0.04
C LEU A 11 32.66 -1.11 0.70
N ALA A 12 32.51 0.20 0.88
CA ALA A 12 31.29 0.81 1.40
C ALA A 12 30.17 0.68 0.35
N LEU A 13 29.25 -0.26 0.56
CA LEU A 13 27.99 -0.36 -0.18
C LEU A 13 27.14 0.88 0.12
N LEU A 14 27.04 1.81 -0.83
CA LEU A 14 26.02 2.86 -0.81
C LEU A 14 24.66 2.21 -1.08
N ALA A 15 23.92 1.91 -0.02
CA ALA A 15 22.48 1.63 -0.13
C ALA A 15 21.75 2.97 -0.38
N PRO A 16 20.78 3.02 -1.31
CA PRO A 16 19.95 4.20 -1.49
C PRO A 16 19.16 4.45 -0.20
N ARG A 17 19.26 5.67 0.33
CA ARG A 17 18.40 6.12 1.42
C ARG A 17 16.98 6.27 0.87
N ALA A 18 16.08 5.38 1.30
CA ALA A 18 14.65 5.61 1.13
C ALA A 18 14.31 6.92 1.85
N VAL A 19 13.89 7.92 1.08
CA VAL A 19 13.33 9.15 1.63
C VAL A 19 11.93 8.79 2.11
N ALA A 20 11.78 8.58 3.42
CA ALA A 20 10.46 8.46 4.02
C ALA A 20 9.78 9.83 3.91
N GLN A 21 8.62 9.89 3.26
CA GLN A 21 7.78 11.09 3.32
C GLN A 21 7.33 11.33 4.76
N ASP A 22 7.34 12.59 5.18
CA ASP A 22 6.95 13.02 6.54
C ASP A 22 5.44 12.77 6.76
N GLY A 23 5.12 11.57 7.24
CA GLY A 23 3.78 11.17 7.66
C GLY A 23 2.98 10.37 6.63
N PRO A 24 1.86 9.75 7.04
CA PRO A 24 1.02 8.98 6.12
C PRO A 24 0.36 9.87 5.06
N ILE A 25 0.37 9.42 3.81
CA ILE A 25 -0.38 10.06 2.73
C ILE A 25 -1.88 9.76 2.88
N LEU A 26 -2.73 10.74 2.62
CA LEU A 26 -4.18 10.49 2.59
C LEU A 26 -4.55 9.87 1.24
N LEU A 27 -5.52 8.95 1.23
CA LEU A 27 -6.02 8.33 -0.01
C LEU A 27 -6.35 9.35 -1.11
N ARG A 28 -7.01 10.45 -0.73
CA ARG A 28 -7.43 11.50 -1.67
C ARG A 28 -6.24 12.17 -2.38
N ASP A 29 -5.06 12.17 -1.76
CA ASP A 29 -3.87 12.86 -2.27
C ASP A 29 -3.15 12.02 -3.35
N LEU A 30 -3.59 10.77 -3.57
CA LEU A 30 -3.13 9.92 -4.67
C LEU A 30 -3.74 10.31 -6.02
N TYR A 31 -4.75 11.19 -6.01
CA TYR A 31 -5.51 11.58 -7.19
C TYR A 31 -5.55 13.10 -7.37
N ASN A 32 -5.57 13.52 -8.62
CA ASN A 32 -5.99 14.85 -9.03
C ASN A 32 -7.53 14.93 -9.06
N LYS A 33 -8.08 16.13 -9.22
CA LYS A 33 -9.55 16.35 -9.26
C LYS A 33 -10.27 15.65 -10.41
N ASP A 34 -9.54 15.30 -11.47
CA ASP A 34 -10.05 14.58 -12.65
C ASP A 34 -9.84 13.04 -12.55
N LEU A 35 -9.46 12.54 -11.37
CA LEU A 35 -9.16 11.13 -11.09
C LEU A 35 -7.91 10.57 -11.77
N SER A 36 -7.10 11.42 -12.43
CA SER A 36 -5.74 11.04 -12.82
C SER A 36 -4.84 10.89 -11.58
N PHE A 37 -3.77 10.09 -11.67
CA PHE A 37 -2.81 9.97 -10.57
C PHE A 37 -2.13 11.31 -10.31
N SER A 38 -1.99 11.67 -9.03
CA SER A 38 -1.29 12.88 -8.64
C SER A 38 0.22 12.77 -8.91
N ASP A 39 0.90 13.91 -9.03
CA ASP A 39 2.37 13.93 -9.15
C ASP A 39 3.06 13.24 -7.96
N ALA A 40 2.44 13.31 -6.78
CA ALA A 40 2.90 12.62 -5.58
C ALA A 40 2.80 11.09 -5.71
N ALA A 41 1.67 10.59 -6.24
CA ALA A 41 1.49 9.16 -6.50
C ALA A 41 2.49 8.66 -7.55
N LEU A 42 2.59 9.36 -8.68
CA LEU A 42 3.50 8.99 -9.76
C LEU A 42 4.97 9.00 -9.30
N SER A 43 5.36 9.98 -8.48
CA SER A 43 6.73 10.05 -7.93
C SER A 43 7.02 8.99 -6.88
N ALA A 44 5.99 8.43 -6.24
CA ALA A 44 6.10 7.41 -5.21
C ALA A 44 5.92 5.97 -5.74
N GLU A 45 5.61 5.79 -7.02
CA GLU A 45 5.40 4.48 -7.64
C GLU A 45 6.61 3.56 -7.46
N GLY A 46 6.36 2.31 -7.04
CA GLY A 46 7.39 1.33 -6.66
C GLY A 46 8.08 1.62 -5.32
N GLY A 47 7.81 2.77 -4.70
CA GLY A 47 8.30 3.14 -3.37
C GLY A 47 7.41 2.62 -2.25
N ARG A 48 7.95 2.60 -1.02
CA ARG A 48 7.15 2.34 0.18
C ARG A 48 6.51 3.62 0.69
N LEU A 49 5.22 3.55 1.00
CA LEU A 49 4.48 4.64 1.63
C LEU A 49 3.51 4.12 2.68
N ALA A 50 3.06 5.02 3.55
CA ALA A 50 2.07 4.73 4.58
C ALA A 50 0.76 5.48 4.26
N VAL A 51 -0.39 4.80 4.37
CA VAL A 51 -1.72 5.37 4.13
C VAL A 51 -2.59 5.12 5.34
N GLU A 52 -3.29 6.16 5.81
CA GLU A 52 -4.31 6.05 6.85
C GLU A 52 -5.69 5.76 6.26
N GLY A 53 -6.46 4.93 6.95
CA GLY A 53 -7.84 4.63 6.57
C GLY A 53 -8.50 3.60 7.47
N PHE A 54 -9.52 2.94 6.92
CA PHE A 54 -10.32 1.93 7.59
C PHE A 54 -10.36 0.66 6.75
N MET A 55 -10.21 -0.49 7.41
CA MET A 55 -10.33 -1.79 6.76
C MET A 55 -11.80 -2.04 6.41
N ALA A 56 -12.10 -2.17 5.12
CA ALA A 56 -13.39 -2.72 4.71
C ALA A 56 -13.42 -4.23 5.09
N PRO A 57 -14.59 -4.76 5.50
CA PRO A 57 -14.72 -6.18 5.81
C PRO A 57 -14.22 -7.07 4.65
N PRO A 58 -13.29 -8.02 4.91
CA PRO A 58 -12.72 -8.85 3.85
C PRO A 58 -13.75 -9.71 3.12
N LEU A 59 -13.53 -9.95 1.82
CA LEU A 59 -14.41 -10.75 0.96
C LEU A 59 -14.35 -12.26 1.26
N LYS A 60 -13.23 -12.71 1.82
CA LYS A 60 -12.92 -14.10 2.10
C LYS A 60 -12.21 -14.17 3.46
N ALA A 61 -12.57 -15.17 4.26
CA ALA A 61 -11.84 -15.47 5.48
C ALA A 61 -10.39 -15.87 5.14
N ASP A 62 -9.46 -15.62 6.06
CA ASP A 62 -8.05 -15.99 5.93
C ASP A 62 -7.35 -15.42 4.67
N SER A 63 -7.82 -14.27 4.19
CA SER A 63 -7.26 -13.58 3.03
C SER A 63 -6.05 -12.71 3.40
N VAL A 64 -5.11 -12.56 2.47
CA VAL A 64 -4.07 -11.52 2.53
C VAL A 64 -4.55 -10.18 1.95
N PHE A 65 -5.74 -10.17 1.36
CA PHE A 65 -6.33 -9.02 0.68
C PHE A 65 -7.42 -8.34 1.51
N PHE A 66 -7.42 -7.00 1.50
CA PHE A 66 -8.54 -6.18 1.94
C PHE A 66 -8.55 -4.84 1.19
N VAL A 67 -9.67 -4.12 1.26
CA VAL A 67 -9.78 -2.77 0.72
C VAL A 67 -9.60 -1.76 1.86
N LEU A 68 -8.67 -0.83 1.70
CA LEU A 68 -8.53 0.32 2.59
C LEU A 68 -9.45 1.43 2.10
N THR A 69 -10.21 2.02 3.01
CA THR A 69 -11.22 3.04 2.71
C THR A 69 -10.94 4.31 3.50
N LYS A 70 -11.30 5.47 2.95
CA LYS A 70 -11.15 6.77 3.63
C LYS A 70 -12.07 6.93 4.85
N ARG A 71 -13.21 6.25 4.87
CA ARG A 71 -14.24 6.36 5.91
C ARG A 71 -14.67 4.97 6.37
N PRO A 72 -15.16 4.80 7.61
CA PRO A 72 -15.70 3.52 8.06
C PRO A 72 -16.83 3.03 7.16
N MET A 73 -16.73 1.79 6.66
CA MET A 73 -17.76 1.15 5.85
C MET A 73 -18.06 -0.25 6.35
N ALA A 74 -19.32 -0.52 6.69
CA ALA A 74 -19.76 -1.86 7.09
C ALA A 74 -19.87 -2.85 5.92
N VAL A 75 -19.86 -2.34 4.67
CA VAL A 75 -19.89 -3.11 3.42
C VAL A 75 -19.00 -2.39 2.40
N CYS A 76 -18.21 -3.13 1.63
CA CYS A 76 -17.46 -2.61 0.49
C CYS A 76 -18.38 -2.50 -0.74
N PRO A 77 -18.79 -1.29 -1.19
CA PRO A 77 -19.67 -1.16 -2.36
C PRO A 77 -18.92 -1.36 -3.69
N PHE A 78 -17.58 -1.37 -3.67
CA PHE A 78 -16.73 -1.46 -4.86
C PHE A 78 -16.26 -2.88 -5.16
N CYS A 79 -16.70 -3.82 -4.35
CA CYS A 79 -16.41 -5.24 -4.50
C CYS A 79 -17.43 -5.94 -5.42
N GLU A 80 -18.38 -5.19 -6.00
CA GLU A 80 -19.33 -5.67 -7.01
C GLU A 80 -18.85 -5.33 -8.44
N PRO A 81 -19.00 -6.25 -9.41
CA PRO A 81 -18.63 -6.01 -10.80
C PRO A 81 -19.35 -4.81 -11.42
N GLY A 82 -18.63 -4.02 -12.22
CA GLY A 82 -19.21 -2.89 -12.99
C GLY A 82 -19.34 -1.58 -12.22
N MET A 83 -18.96 -1.56 -10.94
CA MET A 83 -18.92 -0.33 -10.15
C MET A 83 -17.72 0.54 -10.57
N PRO A 84 -17.89 1.87 -10.69
CA PRO A 84 -16.79 2.78 -11.00
C PRO A 84 -15.78 2.80 -9.84
N TRP A 85 -14.49 2.88 -10.18
CA TRP A 85 -13.42 3.02 -9.20
C TRP A 85 -13.43 4.43 -8.58
N PRO A 86 -13.52 4.56 -7.25
CA PRO A 86 -13.52 5.87 -6.57
C PRO A 86 -12.09 6.34 -6.24
N ASP A 87 -11.93 7.60 -5.83
CA ASP A 87 -10.67 8.20 -5.38
C ASP A 87 -10.37 8.01 -3.88
N ASP A 88 -11.23 7.26 -3.17
CA ASP A 88 -11.20 7.16 -1.71
C ASP A 88 -11.04 5.74 -1.18
N ILE A 89 -10.64 4.81 -2.06
CA ILE A 89 -10.24 3.44 -1.71
C ILE A 89 -8.88 3.06 -2.30
N LEU A 90 -8.26 2.03 -1.73
CA LEU A 90 -7.11 1.36 -2.31
C LEU A 90 -7.16 -0.14 -2.02
N ALA A 91 -6.61 -0.96 -2.93
CA ALA A 91 -6.45 -2.38 -2.70
C ALA A 91 -5.19 -2.67 -1.86
N VAL A 92 -5.28 -3.51 -0.85
CA VAL A 92 -4.13 -3.86 -0.01
C VAL A 92 -3.86 -5.36 -0.09
N TYR A 93 -2.62 -5.69 -0.44
CA TYR A 93 -2.08 -7.05 -0.44
C TYR A 93 -1.04 -7.17 0.68
N ALA A 94 -1.48 -7.72 1.81
CA ALA A 94 -0.67 -7.89 2.99
C ALA A 94 0.37 -9.01 2.83
N LYS A 95 1.50 -8.90 3.56
CA LYS A 95 2.54 -9.95 3.58
C LYS A 95 2.07 -11.28 4.19
N ARG A 96 0.99 -11.25 4.96
CA ARG A 96 0.46 -12.35 5.78
C ARG A 96 -1.05 -12.27 5.82
N ILE A 97 -1.67 -13.37 6.25
CA ILE A 97 -3.12 -13.42 6.50
C ILE A 97 -3.52 -12.25 7.41
N VAL A 98 -4.58 -11.55 7.00
CA VAL A 98 -5.09 -10.36 7.66
C VAL A 98 -5.79 -10.74 8.96
N ASP A 99 -5.32 -10.19 10.08
CA ASP A 99 -6.11 -10.13 11.32
C ASP A 99 -7.15 -9.01 11.17
N VAL A 100 -8.42 -9.39 11.11
CA VAL A 100 -9.51 -8.48 10.74
C VAL A 100 -9.67 -7.39 11.82
N VAL A 101 -9.53 -6.15 11.40
CA VAL A 101 -9.79 -4.98 12.23
C VAL A 101 -11.23 -4.52 12.00
N PRO A 102 -12.01 -4.22 13.05
CA PRO A 102 -13.36 -3.67 12.89
C PRO A 102 -13.35 -2.41 12.02
N PHE A 103 -14.32 -2.28 11.12
CA PHE A 103 -14.37 -1.21 10.10
C PHE A 103 -14.43 0.21 10.67
N ASN A 104 -14.71 0.37 11.96
CA ASN A 104 -14.76 1.64 12.67
C ASN A 104 -13.47 1.97 13.45
N VAL A 105 -12.44 1.12 13.35
CA VAL A 105 -11.13 1.34 13.98
C VAL A 105 -10.16 1.83 12.90
N PRO A 106 -9.56 3.02 13.07
CA PRO A 106 -8.59 3.53 12.11
C PRO A 106 -7.30 2.70 12.14
N ILE A 107 -6.69 2.55 10.97
CA ILE A 107 -5.41 1.88 10.78
C ILE A 107 -4.50 2.72 9.88
N VAL A 108 -3.21 2.46 10.01
CA VAL A 108 -2.22 2.86 9.01
C VAL A 108 -1.68 1.61 8.32
N VAL A 109 -1.60 1.65 6.99
CA VAL A 109 -1.10 0.58 6.13
C VAL A 109 0.17 1.07 5.46
N GLU A 110 1.26 0.32 5.61
CA GLU A 110 2.53 0.57 4.93
C GLU A 110 2.79 -0.52 3.91
N GLY A 111 3.06 -0.15 2.65
CA GLY A 111 3.31 -1.09 1.56
C GLY A 111 4.01 -0.43 0.38
N VAL A 112 4.29 -1.22 -0.66
CA VAL A 112 4.84 -0.75 -1.93
C VAL A 112 3.70 -0.25 -2.80
N LEU A 113 3.78 1.00 -3.27
CA LEU A 113 2.77 1.59 -4.15
C LEU A 113 2.88 1.01 -5.56
N GLU A 114 1.79 0.45 -6.06
CA GLU A 114 1.64 0.09 -7.46
C GLU A 114 0.44 0.83 -8.05
N LEU A 115 0.65 1.42 -9.23
CA LEU A 115 -0.36 2.15 -9.97
C LEU A 115 -0.75 1.40 -11.24
N GLY A 116 -1.91 1.75 -11.78
CA GLY A 116 -2.41 1.20 -13.04
C GLY A 116 -3.46 0.12 -12.86
N ASP A 117 -4.10 -0.20 -13.97
CA ASP A 117 -5.30 -1.04 -14.01
C ASP A 117 -4.92 -2.52 -13.95
N GLU A 118 -5.44 -3.21 -12.94
CA GLU A 118 -5.23 -4.65 -12.75
C GLU A 118 -6.52 -5.30 -12.24
N VAL A 119 -6.78 -6.52 -12.73
CA VAL A 119 -7.82 -7.38 -12.19
C VAL A 119 -7.14 -8.55 -11.50
N ASP A 120 -7.38 -8.69 -10.20
CA ASP A 120 -6.87 -9.80 -9.42
C ASP A 120 -7.34 -11.14 -10.02
N PRO A 121 -6.45 -12.06 -10.39
CA PRO A 121 -6.83 -13.30 -11.04
C PRO A 121 -7.54 -14.31 -10.10
N GLU A 122 -7.35 -14.21 -8.78
CA GLU A 122 -8.02 -15.08 -7.80
C GLU A 122 -9.36 -14.49 -7.34
N LEU A 123 -9.39 -13.19 -7.06
CA LEU A 123 -10.53 -12.49 -6.47
C LEU A 123 -11.45 -11.86 -7.52
N GLY A 124 -10.96 -11.65 -8.75
CA GLY A 124 -11.66 -10.89 -9.79
C GLY A 124 -11.81 -9.40 -9.46
N PHE A 125 -11.05 -8.90 -8.48
CA PHE A 125 -11.15 -7.52 -8.00
C PHE A 125 -10.37 -6.57 -8.91
N TYR A 126 -11.05 -5.56 -9.47
CA TYR A 126 -10.40 -4.50 -10.26
C TYR A 126 -9.79 -3.44 -9.35
N SER A 127 -8.55 -3.03 -9.62
CA SER A 127 -7.86 -1.97 -8.90
C SER A 127 -7.08 -1.04 -9.82
N LYS A 128 -7.05 0.26 -9.45
CA LYS A 128 -6.16 1.26 -10.08
C LYS A 128 -4.94 1.60 -9.22
N VAL A 129 -5.06 1.40 -7.92
CA VAL A 129 -4.01 1.69 -6.92
C VAL A 129 -3.98 0.56 -5.90
N ARG A 130 -2.77 0.09 -5.63
CA ARG A 130 -2.51 -1.02 -4.72
C ARG A 130 -1.36 -0.69 -3.77
N LEU A 131 -1.43 -1.24 -2.57
CA LEU A 131 -0.27 -1.43 -1.70
C LEU A 131 0.05 -2.91 -1.63
N THR A 132 1.19 -3.30 -2.19
CA THR A 132 1.70 -4.67 -2.13
C THR A 132 2.76 -4.81 -1.05
N ASP A 133 3.06 -6.05 -0.65
CA ASP A 133 3.99 -6.35 0.44
C ASP A 133 3.67 -5.51 1.70
N ALA A 134 2.37 -5.44 2.03
CA ALA A 134 1.85 -4.49 3.00
C ALA A 134 1.80 -5.03 4.44
N THR A 135 1.95 -4.13 5.40
CA THR A 135 1.71 -4.37 6.83
C THR A 135 0.82 -3.26 7.38
N PHE A 136 0.11 -3.51 8.46
CA PHE A 136 -0.80 -2.52 9.03
C PHE A 136 -0.81 -2.56 10.55
N ARG A 137 -1.22 -1.45 11.16
CA ARG A 137 -1.40 -1.33 12.62
C ARG A 137 -2.55 -0.38 12.94
N ARG A 138 -3.19 -0.60 14.09
CA ARG A 138 -4.19 0.31 14.65
C ARG A 138 -3.51 1.62 15.09
N ILE A 139 -4.27 2.72 15.06
CA ILE A 139 -3.83 4.05 15.51
C ILE A 139 -4.84 4.68 16.48
#